data_AF-A0A7J9G9B4-F1
#
_entry.id   AF-A0A7J9G9B4-F1
#
_cell.length_a   1.000
_cell.length_b   1.000
_cell.length_c   1.000
_cell.angle_alpha   90.00
_cell.angle_beta   90.00
_cell.angle_gamma   90.00
#
_symmetry.space_group_name_H-M   'P 1'
#
loop_
_entity.id
_entity.type
_entity.pdbx_description
1 polymer ?
#
loop_
_entity_poly.entity_id
_entity_poly.type
_entity_poly.pdbx_seq_one_letter_code
_entity_poly.pdbx_strand_id
1 'polypeptide(L)'
;MRRGYSYIDGVEQLLQDLKQNNYEMHAFTNYPIWYRIIEDKLNISKYLSWTFCSCMYGKRKPDPDFYLAVVEHLKVDPASCIFVDD
;
A
#
# COMPACT_ATOMS: atom_id res chain seq x y z
N MET A 1 3.98 20.88 3.33
CA MET A 1 3.71 19.43 3.48
C MET A 1 2.98 18.83 2.28
N ARG A 2 1.71 19.17 1.96
CA ARG A 2 0.98 18.62 0.78
C ARG A 2 1.73 18.72 -0.56
N ARG A 3 2.51 19.79 -0.79
CA ARG A 3 3.25 19.96 -2.05
C ARG A 3 4.31 18.87 -2.30
N GLY A 4 4.81 18.21 -1.24
CA GLY A 4 5.85 17.18 -1.36
C GLY A 4 5.37 15.79 -1.78
N TYR A 5 4.06 15.56 -1.87
CA TYR A 5 3.52 14.28 -2.36
C TYR A 5 3.14 14.36 -3.83
N SER A 6 3.81 13.62 -4.67
CA SER A 6 3.49 13.45 -6.09
C SER A 6 3.73 11.99 -6.47
N TYR A 7 3.11 11.56 -7.57
CA TYR A 7 3.51 10.30 -8.17
C TYR A 7 4.94 10.40 -8.69
N ILE A 8 5.66 9.29 -8.59
CA ILE A 8 6.87 9.07 -9.38
C ILE A 8 6.41 8.81 -10.83
N ASP A 9 7.20 9.25 -11.80
CA ASP A 9 6.90 9.06 -13.22
C ASP A 9 6.58 7.59 -13.52
N GLY A 10 5.42 7.35 -14.15
CA GLY A 10 4.93 6.01 -14.50
C GLY A 10 4.17 5.27 -13.40
N VAL A 11 4.28 5.66 -12.12
CA VAL A 11 3.63 4.92 -11.02
C VAL A 11 2.10 5.02 -11.07
N GLU A 12 1.54 6.18 -11.43
CA GLU A 12 0.08 6.28 -11.54
C GLU A 12 -0.46 5.42 -12.69
N GLN A 13 0.28 5.31 -13.81
CA GLN A 13 -0.10 4.44 -14.92
C GLN A 13 -0.03 2.97 -14.52
N LEU A 14 1.04 2.56 -13.82
CA LEU A 14 1.16 1.20 -13.30
C LEU A 14 -0.02 0.82 -12.39
N LEU A 15 -0.41 1.71 -11.47
CA LEU A 15 -1.56 1.49 -10.58
C LEU A 15 -2.87 1.33 -11.37
N GLN A 16 -3.05 2.11 -12.44
CA GLN A 16 -4.21 1.99 -13.33
C GLN A 16 -4.22 0.65 -14.05
N ASP A 17 -3.09 0.25 -14.64
CA ASP A 17 -2.97 -1.00 -15.39
C ASP A 17 -3.23 -2.21 -14.49
N LEU A 18 -2.66 -2.23 -13.28
CA LEU A 18 -2.90 -3.29 -12.30
C LEU A 18 -4.38 -3.35 -11.88
N LYS A 19 -5.01 -2.19 -11.66
CA LYS A 19 -6.44 -2.13 -11.31
C LYS A 19 -7.32 -2.66 -12.44
N GLN A 20 -7.02 -2.30 -13.69
CA GLN A 20 -7.76 -2.76 -14.88
C GLN A 20 -7.60 -4.27 -15.11
N ASN A 21 -6.47 -4.85 -14.70
CA ASN A 21 -6.21 -6.28 -14.74
C ASN A 21 -6.73 -7.04 -13.50
N ASN A 22 -7.55 -6.40 -12.66
CA ASN A 22 -8.17 -6.97 -11.47
C ASN A 22 -7.20 -7.47 -10.40
N TYR A 23 -6.01 -6.86 -10.30
CA TYR A 23 -5.13 -7.12 -9.16
C TYR A 23 -5.66 -6.45 -7.91
N GLU A 24 -5.76 -7.23 -6.83
CA GLU A 24 -5.99 -6.70 -5.49
C GLU A 24 -4.70 -6.05 -4.98
N MET A 25 -4.80 -4.80 -4.51
CA MET A 25 -3.65 -3.99 -4.12
C MET A 25 -3.87 -3.37 -2.75
N HIS A 26 -2.82 -3.38 -1.93
CA HIS A 26 -2.83 -2.81 -0.59
C HIS A 26 -1.57 -1.99 -0.33
N ALA A 27 -1.71 -0.86 0.36
CA ALA A 27 -0.58 -0.14 0.91
C ALA A 27 -0.03 -0.92 2.10
N PHE A 28 1.28 -1.18 2.07
CA PHE A 28 2.03 -1.79 3.17
C PHE A 28 3.18 -0.89 3.59
N THR A 29 2.95 -0.08 4.62
CA THR A 29 3.78 1.11 4.88
C THR A 29 4.12 1.30 6.35
N ASN A 30 5.32 1.82 6.61
CA ASN A 30 5.75 2.30 7.93
C ASN A 30 5.30 3.75 8.21
N TYR A 31 4.56 4.37 7.28
CA TYR A 31 4.21 5.78 7.36
C TYR A 31 3.20 6.07 8.49
N PRO A 32 3.35 7.20 9.19
CA PRO A 32 2.41 7.60 10.23
C PRO A 32 1.06 8.04 9.64
N ILE A 33 0.15 8.50 10.51
CA ILE A 33 -1.20 9.01 10.16
C ILE A 33 -1.24 10.02 9.01
N TRP A 34 -0.09 10.62 8.67
CA TRP A 34 0.09 11.52 7.53
C TRP A 34 -0.17 10.87 6.18
N TYR A 35 -0.32 9.54 6.07
CA TYR A 35 -0.80 8.90 4.85
C TYR A 35 -2.16 9.48 4.39
N ARG A 36 -2.97 9.98 5.33
CA ARG A 36 -4.24 10.68 5.02
C ARG A 36 -4.03 11.94 4.16
N ILE A 37 -2.89 12.63 4.31
CA ILE A 37 -2.57 13.81 3.49
C ILE A 37 -2.28 13.39 2.04
N ILE A 38 -1.65 12.22 1.86
CA ILE A 38 -1.41 11.61 0.55
C ILE A 38 -2.75 11.25 -0.08
N GLU A 39 -3.60 10.58 0.69
CA GLU A 39 -4.95 10.20 0.26
C GLU A 39 -5.77 11.40 -0.17
N ASP A 40 -5.89 12.43 0.66
CA ASP A 40 -6.67 13.62 0.31
C ASP A 40 -6.18 14.31 -0.98
N LYS A 41 -4.87 14.22 -1.26
CA LYS A 41 -4.26 14.92 -2.40
C LYS A 41 -4.37 14.09 -3.69
N LEU A 42 -4.06 12.80 -3.61
CA LEU A 42 -3.86 11.94 -4.77
C LEU A 42 -5.00 10.93 -4.96
N ASN A 43 -5.87 10.78 -3.96
CA ASN A 43 -6.98 9.83 -3.92
C ASN A 43 -6.50 8.41 -4.28
N ILE A 44 -5.46 7.93 -3.60
CA ILE A 44 -4.79 6.65 -3.88
C ILE A 44 -5.76 5.48 -3.69
N SER A 45 -6.76 5.66 -2.82
CA SER A 45 -7.83 4.67 -2.58
C SER A 45 -8.61 4.26 -3.83
N LYS A 46 -8.56 5.07 -4.90
CA LYS A 46 -9.13 4.70 -6.22
C LYS A 46 -8.47 3.45 -6.82
N TYR A 47 -7.23 3.14 -6.44
CA TYR A 47 -6.47 2.01 -6.94
C TYR A 47 -6.33 0.89 -5.90
N LEU A 48 -5.87 1.24 -4.69
CA LEU A 48 -5.47 0.29 -3.66
C LEU A 48 -6.07 0.61 -2.28
N SER A 49 -6.07 -0.34 -1.37
CA SER A 49 -6.58 -0.14 0.00
C SER A 49 -5.46 0.21 0.99
N TRP A 50 -5.68 1.17 1.89
CA TRP A 50 -4.75 1.51 2.97
C TRP A 50 -4.77 0.48 4.12
N THR A 51 -4.63 -0.81 3.83
CA THR A 51 -4.91 -1.88 4.81
C THR A 51 -3.79 -2.09 5.82
N PHE A 52 -2.53 -2.01 5.40
CA PHE A 52 -1.37 -2.39 6.22
C PHE A 52 -0.49 -1.18 6.54
N CYS A 53 -1.08 -0.16 7.16
CA CYS A 53 -0.32 0.99 7.68
C CYS A 53 0.17 0.71 9.11
N SER A 54 1.45 0.91 9.38
CA SER A 54 2.06 0.66 10.69
C SER A 54 1.36 1.39 11.83
N CYS A 55 0.92 2.62 11.59
CA CYS A 55 0.20 3.43 12.57
C CYS A 55 -1.19 2.89 12.92
N MET A 56 -1.77 2.04 12.08
CA MET A 56 -3.04 1.35 12.36
C MET A 56 -2.80 -0.06 12.93
N TYR A 57 -1.77 -0.74 12.43
CA TYR A 57 -1.50 -2.13 12.75
C TYR A 57 -0.67 -2.32 14.04
N GLY A 58 0.06 -1.29 14.48
CA GLY A 58 0.95 -1.36 15.64
C GLY A 58 2.26 -2.12 15.39
N LYS A 59 2.50 -2.59 14.17
CA LYS A 59 3.72 -3.27 13.72
C LYS A 59 4.39 -2.47 12.60
N ARG A 60 5.69 -2.66 12.35
CA ARG A 60 6.42 -1.98 11.28
C ARG A 60 7.37 -2.92 10.56
N LYS A 61 7.53 -2.75 9.25
CA LYS A 61 8.58 -3.42 8.47
C LYS A 61 9.96 -3.07 9.09
N PRO A 62 10.93 -4.01 9.14
CA PRO A 62 10.90 -5.34 8.55
C PRO A 62 10.46 -6.46 9.53
N ASP A 63 9.66 -6.16 10.56
CA ASP A 63 9.19 -7.16 11.53
C ASP A 63 8.48 -8.33 10.82
N PRO A 64 8.97 -9.58 10.90
CA PRO A 64 8.36 -10.74 10.26
C PRO A 64 6.89 -10.91 10.62
N ASP A 65 6.52 -10.57 11.86
CA ASP A 65 5.14 -10.70 12.34
C ASP A 65 4.19 -9.73 11.63
N PHE A 66 4.70 -8.69 10.96
CA PHE A 66 3.87 -7.81 10.15
C PHE A 66 3.60 -8.43 8.78
N TYR A 67 4.60 -9.05 8.15
CA TYR A 67 4.43 -9.77 6.87
C TYR A 67 3.50 -10.97 7.03
N LEU A 68 3.65 -11.74 8.11
CA LEU A 68 2.75 -12.85 8.41
C LEU A 68 1.30 -12.39 8.57
N ALA A 69 1.10 -11.24 9.23
CA ALA A 69 -0.23 -10.68 9.43
C ALA A 69 -0.86 -10.16 8.11
N VAL A 70 -0.05 -9.72 7.15
CA VAL A 70 -0.52 -9.40 5.78
C VAL A 70 -1.06 -10.67 5.11
N VAL A 71 -0.27 -11.74 5.08
CA VAL A 71 -0.66 -13.02 4.46
C VAL A 71 -1.93 -13.58 5.10
N GLU A 72 -2.00 -13.59 6.43
CA GLU A 72 -3.17 -14.07 7.18
C GLU A 72 -4.44 -13.27 6.84
N HIS A 73 -4.31 -11.95 6.66
CA HIS A 73 -5.43 -11.08 6.30
C HIS A 73 -5.91 -11.33 4.86
N LEU A 74 -4.99 -11.47 3.90
CA LEU A 74 -5.31 -11.61 2.48
C LEU A 74 -5.92 -12.97 2.14
N LYS A 75 -5.63 -14.01 2.91
CA LYS A 75 -6.17 -15.38 2.70
C LYS A 75 -5.88 -15.95 1.30
N VAL A 76 -4.75 -15.55 0.72
CA VAL A 76 -4.22 -16.08 -0.53
C VAL A 76 -2.91 -16.81 -0.27
N ASP A 77 -2.48 -17.64 -1.21
CA ASP A 77 -1.14 -18.24 -1.17
C ASP A 77 -0.08 -17.13 -1.13
N PRO A 78 0.87 -17.13 -0.16
CA PRO A 78 1.98 -16.18 -0.15
C PRO A 78 2.73 -16.09 -1.49
N ALA A 79 2.83 -17.19 -2.24
CA ALA A 79 3.47 -17.21 -3.55
C ALA A 79 2.68 -16.43 -4.63
N SER A 80 1.40 -16.13 -4.38
CA SER A 80 0.58 -15.26 -5.24
C SER A 80 0.72 -13.78 -4.88
N CYS A 81 1.42 -13.44 -3.80
CA CYS A 81 1.64 -12.06 -3.37
C CYS A 81 2.93 -11.51 -3.96
N ILE A 82 2.85 -10.30 -4.52
CA ILE A 82 4.03 -9.53 -4.94
C ILE A 82 4.21 -8.37 -3.97
N PHE A 83 5.39 -8.28 -3.37
CA PHE A 83 5.80 -7.15 -2.54
C PHE A 83 6.64 -6.17 -3.38
N VAL A 84 6.27 -4.89 -3.33
CA VAL A 84 6.96 -3.80 -4.05
C VAL A 84 7.37 -2.75 -3.02
N ASP A 85 8.66 -2.40 -2.98
CA ASP A 85 9.28 -1.34 -2.16
C ASP A 85 10.32 -0.60 -3.03
N ASP A 86 10.93 0.45 -2.50
CA ASP A 86 11.95 1.29 -3.16
C ASP A 86 13.35 0.65 -3.28
#